data_AF-A0A0J5FNY3-F1
#
_entry.id   AF-A0A0J5FNY3-F1
#
_cell.length_a   1.000
_cell.length_b   1.000
_cell.length_c   1.000
_cell.angle_alpha   90.00
_cell.angle_beta   90.00
_cell.angle_gamma   90.00
#
_symmetry.space_group_name_H-M   'P 1'
#
loop_
_entity.id
_entity.type
_entity.pdbx_description
1 polymer ?
#
loop_
_entity_poly.entity_id
_entity_poly.type
_entity_poly.pdbx_seq_one_letter_code
_entity_poly.pdbx_strand_id
1 'polypeptide(L)'
;MSTTKMLMQMAMLQAMKAAFSGTSFGAALGFVGGGYTGNGGKYEPKGIVHGGEFVFTKEATTRLGVANLYRLMDSAKKGYASGGHVGGSQPMTVSTPAPIMYEMQPVSASGV
;
A
#
# COMPACT_ATOMS: atom_id res chain seq x y z
N MET A 1 -20.87 38.38 -35.81
CA MET A 1 -20.85 37.11 -35.03
C MET A 1 -21.97 37.16 -34.03
N SER A 2 -23.07 36.47 -34.35
CA SER A 2 -24.41 36.65 -33.75
C SER A 2 -24.46 36.19 -32.28
N THR A 3 -25.06 37.02 -31.43
CA THR A 3 -25.37 36.77 -30.00
C THR A 3 -26.03 35.42 -29.74
N THR A 4 -26.79 34.90 -30.71
CA THR A 4 -27.40 33.56 -30.68
C THR A 4 -26.36 32.44 -30.56
N LYS A 5 -25.17 32.58 -31.18
CA LYS A 5 -24.09 31.58 -31.07
C LYS A 5 -23.45 31.59 -29.68
N MET A 6 -23.26 32.77 -29.08
CA MET A 6 -22.73 32.90 -27.71
C MET A 6 -23.72 32.36 -26.68
N LEU A 7 -25.03 32.58 -26.87
CA LEU A 7 -26.07 32.03 -25.99
C LEU A 7 -26.12 30.50 -26.05
N MET A 8 -26.06 29.93 -27.26
CA MET A 8 -25.98 28.48 -27.47
C MET A 8 -24.70 27.88 -26.86
N GLN A 9 -23.56 28.58 -26.99
CA GLN A 9 -22.29 28.15 -26.37
C GLN A 9 -22.34 28.21 -24.84
N MET A 10 -22.91 29.26 -24.26
CA MET A 10 -23.09 29.38 -22.81
C MET A 10 -24.06 28.32 -22.26
N ALA A 11 -25.16 28.04 -22.96
CA ALA A 11 -26.09 26.97 -22.60
C ALA A 11 -25.41 25.59 -22.67
N MET A 12 -24.61 25.32 -23.70
CA MET A 12 -23.87 24.07 -23.86
C MET A 12 -22.78 23.93 -22.79
N LEU A 13 -22.05 24.99 -22.47
CA LEU A 13 -21.02 24.98 -21.42
C LEU A 13 -21.62 24.72 -20.03
N GLN A 14 -22.77 25.32 -19.74
CA GLN A 14 -23.49 25.11 -18.48
C GLN A 14 -24.07 23.69 -18.39
N ALA A 15 -24.61 23.15 -19.48
CA ALA A 15 -25.08 21.77 -19.56
C ALA A 15 -23.92 20.77 -19.36
N MET A 16 -22.77 21.03 -19.98
CA MET A 16 -21.58 20.21 -19.83
C MET A 16 -21.04 20.29 -18.40
N LYS A 17 -20.98 21.49 -17.81
CA LYS A 17 -20.60 21.68 -16.40
C LYS A 17 -21.55 20.97 -15.44
N ALA A 18 -22.87 20.96 -15.70
CA ALA A 18 -23.83 20.20 -14.89
C ALA A 18 -23.62 18.68 -15.03
N ALA A 19 -23.37 18.19 -16.25
CA ALA A 19 -23.08 16.79 -16.51
C ALA A 19 -21.79 16.28 -15.83
N PHE A 20 -20.77 17.14 -15.73
CA PHE A 20 -19.49 16.79 -15.09
C PHE A 20 -19.39 17.18 -13.60
N SER A 21 -20.29 18.00 -13.06
CA SER A 21 -20.24 18.43 -11.64
C SER A 21 -21.30 17.79 -10.73
N GLY A 22 -22.35 17.16 -11.28
CA GLY A 22 -23.51 16.72 -10.50
C GLY A 22 -23.48 15.29 -9.95
N THR A 23 -22.69 14.39 -10.53
CA THR A 23 -22.79 12.96 -10.17
C THR A 23 -21.44 12.30 -10.36
N SER A 24 -20.69 12.13 -9.26
CA SER A 24 -19.97 10.90 -8.92
C SER A 24 -19.44 9.98 -10.05
N PHE A 25 -18.94 10.51 -11.17
CA PHE A 25 -18.30 9.69 -12.20
C PHE A 25 -17.00 9.04 -11.69
N GLY A 26 -16.36 9.62 -10.67
CA GLY A 26 -15.29 8.95 -9.93
C GLY A 26 -15.76 7.72 -9.14
N ALA A 27 -17.03 7.66 -8.73
CA ALA A 27 -17.60 6.50 -8.05
C ALA A 27 -18.25 5.50 -9.01
N ALA A 28 -18.77 5.96 -10.16
CA ALA A 28 -19.37 5.09 -11.16
C ALA A 28 -18.33 4.40 -12.08
N LEU A 29 -17.17 5.02 -12.30
CA LEU A 29 -16.11 4.49 -13.18
C LEU A 29 -14.86 3.98 -12.42
N GLY A 30 -14.76 4.25 -11.11
CA GLY A 30 -13.51 4.12 -10.36
C GLY A 30 -13.34 2.90 -9.43
N PHE A 31 -14.40 2.11 -9.18
CA PHE A 31 -14.30 1.00 -8.21
C PHE A 31 -14.14 -0.39 -8.81
N VAL A 32 -14.17 -0.54 -10.14
CA VAL A 32 -14.05 -1.86 -10.79
C VAL A 32 -12.66 -2.49 -10.55
N GLY A 33 -11.63 -1.66 -10.32
CA GLY A 33 -10.28 -2.12 -9.99
C GLY A 33 -9.97 -2.24 -8.49
N GLY A 34 -10.88 -1.81 -7.61
CA GLY A 34 -10.62 -1.61 -6.17
C GLY A 34 -9.57 -0.53 -5.87
N GLY A 35 -9.23 -0.34 -4.60
CA GLY A 35 -8.14 0.54 -4.18
C GLY A 35 -8.44 1.43 -2.97
N TYR A 36 -7.53 2.37 -2.70
CA TYR A 36 -7.67 3.31 -1.59
C TYR A 36 -8.77 4.34 -1.85
N THR A 37 -9.79 4.34 -0.99
CA THR A 37 -10.96 5.22 -1.10
C THR A 37 -10.68 6.69 -0.73
N GLY A 38 -9.47 6.99 -0.24
CA GLY A 38 -9.09 8.34 0.21
C GLY A 38 -9.23 8.57 1.71
N ASN A 39 -8.70 9.69 2.20
CA ASN A 39 -8.75 10.05 3.61
C ASN A 39 -10.18 10.41 4.07
N GLY A 40 -10.49 10.13 5.34
CA GLY A 40 -11.77 10.49 5.97
C GLY A 40 -11.79 10.21 7.46
N GLY A 41 -12.88 10.58 8.14
CA GLY A 41 -13.15 10.24 9.54
C GLY A 41 -13.35 8.74 9.77
N LYS A 42 -13.25 8.27 11.03
CA LYS A 42 -13.47 6.85 11.38
C LYS A 42 -14.90 6.36 11.04
N TYR A 43 -15.87 7.25 11.18
CA TYR A 43 -17.29 6.98 10.97
C TYR A 43 -17.85 7.69 9.74
N GLU A 44 -16.99 8.25 8.90
CA GLU A 44 -17.39 8.91 7.67
C GLU A 44 -17.61 7.85 6.58
N PRO A 45 -18.84 7.69 6.05
CA PRO A 45 -19.08 6.74 4.97
C PRO A 45 -18.40 7.24 3.69
N LYS A 46 -17.65 6.37 3.01
CA LYS A 46 -16.95 6.69 1.75
C LYS A 46 -17.41 5.91 0.52
N GLY A 47 -18.25 4.88 0.70
CA GLY A 47 -18.77 4.09 -0.42
C GLY A 47 -19.36 2.74 0.01
N ILE A 48 -19.84 2.00 -0.98
CA ILE A 48 -20.36 0.63 -0.85
C ILE A 48 -19.35 -0.30 -1.53
N VAL A 49 -19.12 -1.48 -0.96
CA VAL A 49 -18.22 -2.52 -1.48
C VAL A 49 -19.01 -3.72 -2.01
N HIS A 50 -18.40 -4.55 -2.84
CA HIS A 50 -19.06 -5.75 -3.35
C HIS A 50 -19.07 -6.88 -2.31
N GLY A 51 -19.98 -7.84 -2.50
CA GLY A 51 -19.98 -9.07 -1.72
C GLY A 51 -18.72 -9.90 -1.98
N GLY A 52 -18.05 -10.36 -0.91
CA GLY A 52 -16.80 -11.13 -0.99
C GLY A 52 -15.52 -10.29 -0.91
N GLU A 53 -15.63 -8.96 -0.90
CA GLU A 53 -14.50 -8.06 -0.62
C GLU A 53 -14.30 -7.87 0.90
N PHE A 54 -13.06 -7.70 1.32
CA PHE A 54 -12.72 -7.44 2.73
C PHE A 54 -12.26 -5.99 2.94
N VAL A 55 -12.80 -5.33 3.96
CA VAL A 55 -12.51 -3.93 4.28
C VAL A 55 -11.70 -3.82 5.56
N PHE A 56 -10.55 -3.13 5.48
CA PHE A 56 -9.72 -2.85 6.65
C PHE A 56 -10.25 -1.65 7.44
N THR A 57 -10.09 -1.69 8.77
CA THR A 57 -10.36 -0.51 9.60
C THR A 57 -9.37 0.62 9.30
N LYS A 58 -9.74 1.86 9.67
CA LYS A 58 -8.86 3.01 9.52
C LYS A 58 -7.52 2.80 10.25
N GLU A 59 -7.56 2.31 11.48
CA GLU A 59 -6.37 2.07 12.28
C GLU A 59 -5.47 0.99 11.68
N ALA A 60 -6.05 -0.08 11.13
CA ALA A 60 -5.29 -1.11 10.43
C ALA A 60 -4.65 -0.56 9.15
N THR A 61 -5.40 0.18 8.34
CA THR A 61 -4.89 0.82 7.11
C THR A 61 -3.74 1.77 7.40
N THR A 62 -3.84 2.59 8.45
CA THR A 62 -2.77 3.50 8.85
C THR A 62 -1.53 2.77 9.34
N ARG A 63 -1.68 1.69 10.12
CA ARG A 63 -0.54 0.90 10.63
C ARG A 63 0.15 0.07 9.55
N LEU A 64 -0.63 -0.57 8.68
CA LEU A 64 -0.10 -1.42 7.62
C LEU A 64 0.45 -0.59 6.45
N GLY A 65 -0.17 0.57 6.18
CA GLY A 65 0.18 1.44 5.08
C GLY A 65 -0.41 0.97 3.75
N VAL A 66 -0.93 1.93 2.98
CA VAL A 66 -1.59 1.68 1.68
C VAL A 66 -0.65 0.97 0.69
N ALA A 67 0.62 1.37 0.63
CA ALA A 67 1.60 0.75 -0.25
C ALA A 67 1.79 -0.75 0.04
N ASN A 68 1.80 -1.15 1.32
CA ASN A 68 1.95 -2.54 1.70
C ASN A 68 0.69 -3.35 1.36
N LEU A 69 -0.50 -2.78 1.55
CA LEU A 69 -1.76 -3.41 1.16
C LEU A 69 -1.82 -3.66 -0.35
N TYR A 70 -1.34 -2.72 -1.17
CA TYR A 70 -1.21 -2.95 -2.60
C TYR A 70 -0.22 -4.07 -2.94
N ARG A 71 0.94 -4.12 -2.26
CA ARG A 71 1.87 -5.24 -2.42
C ARG A 71 1.24 -6.58 -2.08
N LEU A 72 0.44 -6.65 -1.02
CA LEU A 72 -0.30 -7.86 -0.64
C LEU A 72 -1.31 -8.24 -1.72
N MET A 73 -2.14 -7.30 -2.18
CA MET A 73 -3.11 -7.52 -3.26
C MET A 73 -2.43 -8.03 -4.54
N ASP A 74 -1.31 -7.43 -4.93
CA ASP A 74 -0.58 -7.83 -6.14
C ASP A 74 0.15 -9.17 -5.97
N SER A 75 0.62 -9.48 -4.76
CA SER A 75 1.18 -10.79 -4.45
C SER A 75 0.12 -11.89 -4.49
N ALA A 76 -1.12 -11.62 -4.06
CA ALA A 76 -2.22 -12.58 -4.11
C ALA A 76 -2.67 -12.88 -5.54
N LYS A 77 -2.55 -11.91 -6.46
CA LYS A 77 -2.79 -12.12 -7.91
C LYS A 77 -1.71 -13.01 -8.55
N LYS A 78 -0.47 -12.90 -8.06
CA LYS A 78 0.68 -13.70 -8.51
C LYS A 78 0.70 -15.00 -7.71
N GLY A 79 0.00 -16.02 -8.19
CA GLY A 79 0.03 -17.33 -7.54
C GLY A 79 1.46 -17.87 -7.38
N TYR A 80 1.71 -18.58 -6.29
CA TYR A 80 2.96 -19.34 -6.08
C TYR A 80 3.09 -20.57 -7.00
N ALA A 81 2.26 -20.66 -8.04
CA ALA A 81 2.13 -21.84 -8.89
C ALA A 81 3.45 -22.23 -9.59
N SER A 82 4.36 -21.28 -9.80
CA SER A 82 5.69 -21.53 -10.36
C SER A 82 6.80 -21.76 -9.32
N GLY A 83 6.49 -21.75 -8.02
CA GLY A 83 7.47 -21.95 -6.93
C GLY A 83 8.46 -20.79 -6.81
N GLY A 84 8.09 -19.74 -6.07
CA GLY A 84 8.96 -18.60 -5.75
C GLY A 84 9.16 -18.45 -4.24
N HIS A 85 10.34 -17.98 -3.83
CA HIS A 85 10.73 -17.83 -2.42
C HIS A 85 9.68 -17.07 -1.60
N VAL A 86 9.23 -17.68 -0.49
CA VAL A 86 8.34 -17.07 0.52
C VAL A 86 9.09 -16.94 1.83
N GLY A 87 9.25 -15.70 2.30
CA GLY A 87 9.90 -15.40 3.58
C GLY A 87 11.42 -15.27 3.48
N GLY A 88 11.89 -14.07 3.19
CA GLY A 88 13.27 -13.69 3.46
C GLY A 88 13.38 -13.23 4.92
N SER A 89 13.44 -14.16 5.87
CA SER A 89 14.21 -13.85 7.09
C SER A 89 15.65 -13.73 6.63
N GLN A 90 16.18 -12.51 6.68
CA GLN A 90 17.62 -12.30 6.51
C GLN A 90 18.33 -13.30 7.43
N PRO A 91 19.34 -14.06 6.95
CA PRO A 91 20.11 -14.89 7.86
C PRO A 91 20.70 -13.97 8.92
N MET A 92 20.25 -14.13 10.17
CA MET A 92 20.88 -13.50 11.31
C MET A 92 22.29 -14.07 11.39
N THR A 93 23.29 -13.32 10.91
CA THR A 93 24.69 -13.60 11.17
C THR A 93 24.91 -13.44 12.67
N VAL A 94 24.88 -14.55 13.41
CA VAL A 94 25.37 -14.60 14.78
C VAL A 94 26.89 -14.49 14.68
N SER A 95 27.40 -13.27 14.86
CA SER A 95 28.82 -13.07 15.14
C SER A 95 29.11 -13.72 16.50
N THR A 96 29.64 -14.93 16.49
CA THR A 96 30.09 -15.59 17.71
C THR A 96 31.39 -14.89 18.14
N PRO A 97 31.43 -14.17 19.27
CA PRO A 97 32.68 -13.59 19.74
C PRO A 97 33.70 -14.69 20.01
N ALA A 98 34.91 -14.55 19.47
CA ALA A 98 35.99 -15.49 19.70
C ALA A 98 36.30 -15.57 21.21
N PRO A 99 36.45 -16.78 21.79
CA PRO A 99 36.83 -16.91 23.19
C PRO A 99 38.24 -16.32 23.38
N ILE A 100 38.34 -15.37 24.31
CA ILE A 100 39.63 -14.80 24.74
C ILE A 100 40.31 -15.89 25.57
N MET A 101 41.21 -16.65 24.96
CA MET A 101 42.02 -17.63 25.66
C MET A 101 43.01 -16.85 26.53
N TYR A 102 42.80 -16.83 27.84
CA TYR A 102 43.80 -16.33 28.77
C TYR A 102 45.05 -17.19 28.61
N GLU A 103 46.12 -16.57 28.12
CA GLU A 103 47.44 -17.17 27.99
C GLU A 103 47.80 -17.94 29.26
N MET A 104 47.98 -19.27 29.13
CA MET A 104 48.82 -20.00 30.07
C MET A 104 50.26 -19.61 29.74
N GLN A 105 50.73 -18.56 30.39
CA GLN A 105 52.11 -18.11 30.30
C GLN A 105 53.03 -19.27 30.77
N PRO A 106 53.98 -19.76 29.97
CA PRO A 106 54.87 -20.81 30.42
C PRO A 106 55.75 -20.26 31.54
N VAL A 107 55.72 -20.92 32.70
CA VAL A 107 56.67 -20.65 33.78
C VAL A 107 58.07 -20.94 33.26
N SER A 108 58.93 -19.92 33.20
CA SER A 108 60.34 -20.10 32.85
C SER A 108 61.01 -20.92 33.95
N ALA A 109 61.22 -22.21 33.68
CA ALA A 109 62.06 -23.06 34.51
C ALA A 109 63.50 -22.51 34.45
N SER A 110 63.87 -21.73 35.46
CA SER A 110 65.26 -21.34 35.71
C SER A 110 65.85 -22.35 36.70
N GLY A 111 66.74 -23.19 36.20
CA GLY A 111 67.54 -24.19 36.91
C GLY A 111 68.13 -25.11 35.84
N VAL A 112 69.43 -25.19 35.61
CA VAL A 112 70.61 -25.19 36.49
C VAL A 112 71.82 -24.70 35.71
#